data_AF-A0AAD8FV34-F1
#
_entry.id   AF-A0AAD8FV34-F1
#
_cell.length_a   1.000
_cell.length_b   1.000
_cell.length_c   1.000
_cell.angle_alpha   90.00
_cell.angle_beta   90.00
_cell.angle_gamma   90.00
#
_symmetry.space_group_name_H-M   'P 1'
#
loop_
_entity.id
_entity.type
_entity.pdbx_description
1 polymer ?
#
loop_
_entity_poly.entity_id
_entity_poly.type
_entity_poly.pdbx_seq_one_letter_code
_entity_poly.pdbx_strand_id
1 'polypeptide(L)'
;MQIIWSEEMEQIEILYLQCKSVNELNQWLSALRKSCIHNTETLNSYHPGVFKGDKWSCCHQKEKTAAGCDKTRHGVTLQEWNDPLDPDLESQLIFRHLLGVREAMRDKYLEVVKLEKDKDSFQSHEQDSELKDAASKLFQLLQDLQDIHEDLELRETENTNCLLELQT
;
A
#
# COMPACT_ATOMS: atom_id res chain seq x y z
N MET A 1 21.72 -6.12 -5.22
CA MET A 1 20.93 -5.56 -4.10
C MET A 1 21.89 -5.07 -3.03
N GLN A 2 21.56 -3.96 -2.36
CA GLN A 2 22.32 -3.45 -1.22
C GLN A 2 21.42 -3.48 0.01
N ILE A 3 21.96 -3.96 1.13
CA ILE A 3 21.32 -3.92 2.45
C ILE A 3 22.23 -3.12 3.36
N ILE A 4 21.65 -2.16 4.09
CA ILE A 4 22.35 -1.34 5.08
C ILE A 4 21.72 -1.64 6.43
N TRP A 5 22.53 -1.94 7.44
CA TRP A 5 22.08 -2.07 8.82
C TRP A 5 23.06 -1.37 9.74
N SER A 6 22.56 -1.04 10.93
CA SER A 6 23.33 -0.48 12.02
C SER A 6 23.07 -1.31 13.27
N GLU A 7 24.12 -1.51 14.06
CA GLU A 7 24.01 -2.08 15.41
C GLU A 7 23.95 -0.97 16.47
N GLU A 8 23.75 -1.34 17.74
CA GLU A 8 23.63 -0.40 18.89
C GLU A 8 24.80 0.59 19.03
N MET A 9 25.94 0.30 18.40
CA MET A 9 27.15 1.14 18.41
C MET A 9 27.17 2.18 17.26
N GLU A 10 26.06 2.39 16.55
CA GLU A 10 25.90 3.27 15.37
C GLU A 10 26.85 2.96 14.19
N GLN A 11 27.46 1.78 14.20
CA GLN A 11 28.33 1.36 13.12
C GLN A 11 27.49 0.88 11.94
N ILE A 12 27.53 1.62 10.84
CA ILE A 12 26.82 1.29 9.61
C ILE A 12 27.60 0.25 8.82
N GLU A 13 26.96 -0.88 8.55
CA GLU A 13 27.47 -1.92 7.66
C GLU A 13 26.65 -2.04 6.39
N ILE A 14 27.33 -2.42 5.30
CA ILE A 14 26.74 -2.51 3.96
C ILE A 14 27.03 -3.89 3.39
N LEU A 15 25.97 -4.63 3.07
CA LEU A 15 26.01 -5.95 2.45
C LEU A 15 25.53 -5.84 1.01
N TYR A 16 26.32 -6.38 0.09
CA TYR A 16 25.95 -6.51 -1.32
C TYR A 16 25.51 -7.94 -1.60
N LEU A 17 24.26 -8.10 -2.03
CA LEU A 17 23.68 -9.38 -2.40
C LEU A 17 23.44 -9.42 -3.92
N GLN A 18 23.99 -10.46 -4.55
CA GLN A 18 23.80 -10.72 -5.98
C GLN A 18 22.69 -11.75 -6.16
N CYS A 19 21.65 -11.39 -6.91
CA CYS A 19 20.56 -12.28 -7.26
C CYS A 19 20.82 -12.90 -8.64
N LYS A 20 20.31 -14.11 -8.88
CA LYS A 20 20.45 -14.85 -10.15
C LYS A 20 19.58 -14.27 -11.26
N SER A 21 18.49 -13.58 -10.89
CA SER A 21 17.56 -12.96 -11.83
C SER A 21 16.91 -11.72 -11.22
N VAL A 22 16.30 -10.89 -12.06
CA VAL A 22 15.48 -9.74 -11.63
C VAL A 22 14.28 -10.20 -10.80
N ASN A 23 13.69 -11.36 -11.12
CA ASN A 23 12.60 -11.92 -10.34
C ASN A 23 13.00 -12.25 -8.89
N GLU A 24 14.17 -12.89 -8.71
CA GLU A 24 14.71 -13.17 -7.37
C GLU A 24 15.05 -11.87 -6.63
N LEU A 25 15.64 -10.89 -7.32
CA LEU A 25 15.90 -9.56 -6.75
C LEU A 25 14.62 -8.92 -6.21
N ASN A 26 13.54 -8.93 -6.98
CA ASN A 26 12.28 -8.32 -6.58
C ASN A 26 11.65 -9.04 -5.39
N GLN A 27 11.69 -10.38 -5.37
CA GLN A 27 11.21 -11.17 -4.24
C GLN A 27 11.96 -10.83 -2.95
N TRP A 28 13.30 -10.75 -3.00
CA TRP A 28 14.11 -10.36 -1.85
C TRP A 28 13.82 -8.93 -1.40
N LEU A 29 13.71 -7.97 -2.34
CA LEU A 29 13.38 -6.58 -2.01
C LEU A 29 12.04 -6.47 -1.28
N SER A 30 11.00 -7.18 -1.74
CA SER A 30 9.71 -7.19 -1.08
C SER A 30 9.74 -7.84 0.30
N ALA A 31 10.39 -9.00 0.43
CA ALA A 31 10.50 -9.70 1.71
C ALA A 31 11.24 -8.86 2.78
N LEU A 32 12.32 -8.19 2.39
CA LEU A 32 13.10 -7.32 3.27
C LEU A 32 12.33 -6.07 3.67
N ARG A 33 11.69 -5.38 2.71
CA ARG A 33 10.86 -4.19 3.02
C ARG A 33 9.73 -4.52 3.98
N LYS A 34 9.05 -5.66 3.79
CA LYS A 34 7.99 -6.12 4.70
C LYS A 34 8.51 -6.43 6.09
N SER A 35 9.65 -7.12 6.18
CA SER A 35 10.29 -7.40 7.46
C SER A 35 10.70 -6.12 8.21
N CYS A 36 11.04 -5.06 7.47
CA CYS A 36 11.47 -3.77 8.01
C CYS A 36 10.36 -2.73 8.14
N ILE A 37 9.08 -3.06 7.92
CA ILE A 37 8.00 -2.05 7.91
C ILE A 37 7.83 -1.32 9.25
N HIS A 38 8.13 -2.00 10.36
CA HIS A 38 8.08 -1.43 11.71
C HIS A 38 9.43 -0.88 12.17
N ASN A 39 10.44 -0.85 11.30
CA ASN A 39 11.73 -0.30 11.64
C ASN A 39 11.66 1.24 11.60
N THR A 40 11.65 1.86 12.78
CA THR A 40 11.61 3.31 12.95
C THR A 40 12.93 4.01 12.60
N GLU A 41 14.03 3.25 12.52
CA GLU A 41 15.38 3.76 12.22
C GLU A 41 15.76 3.53 10.75
N THR A 42 14.77 3.52 9.86
CA THR A 42 15.02 3.38 8.42
C THR A 42 15.68 4.62 7.86
N LEU A 43 16.78 4.42 7.11
CA LEU A 43 17.47 5.51 6.44
C LEU A 43 16.57 6.14 5.37
N ASN A 44 16.47 7.46 5.38
CA ASN A 44 15.68 8.24 4.42
C ASN A 44 16.36 8.39 3.04
N SER A 45 17.63 8.01 2.95
CA SER A 45 18.45 8.13 1.75
C SER A 45 19.42 6.95 1.64
N TYR A 46 19.79 6.62 0.41
CA TYR A 46 20.75 5.57 0.12
C TYR A 46 21.60 5.91 -1.10
N HIS A 47 22.65 5.11 -1.32
CA HIS A 47 23.46 5.17 -2.52
C HIS A 47 23.04 4.04 -3.48
N PRO A 48 22.58 4.33 -4.71
CA PRO A 48 22.25 3.29 -5.69
C PRO A 48 23.48 2.55 -6.24
N GLY A 49 24.66 3.15 -6.09
CA GLY A 49 25.93 2.61 -6.54
C GLY A 49 26.65 1.75 -5.50
N VAL A 50 27.74 1.12 -5.92
CA VAL A 50 28.60 0.31 -5.03
C VAL A 50 29.75 1.17 -4.49
N PHE A 51 30.14 0.98 -3.23
CA PHE A 51 31.35 1.56 -2.67
C PHE A 51 32.56 0.70 -3.03
N LYS A 52 33.43 1.20 -3.91
CA LYS A 52 34.63 0.49 -4.37
C LYS A 52 35.74 1.47 -4.73
N GLY A 53 36.97 1.19 -4.28
CA GLY A 53 38.13 2.05 -4.53
C GLY A 53 38.00 3.40 -3.83
N ASP A 54 37.61 3.37 -2.55
CA ASP A 54 37.46 4.52 -1.65
C ASP A 54 36.51 5.61 -2.14
N LYS A 55 35.52 5.22 -2.95
CA LYS A 55 34.42 6.09 -3.37
C LYS A 55 33.17 5.32 -3.77
N TRP A 56 32.04 6.02 -3.70
CA TRP A 56 30.77 5.59 -4.25
C TRP A 56 30.74 5.73 -5.78
N SER A 57 30.23 4.70 -6.47
CA SER A 57 30.10 4.75 -7.93
C SER A 57 28.98 5.68 -8.43
N CYS A 58 28.01 6.01 -7.58
CA CYS A 58 26.86 6.86 -7.94
C CYS A 58 27.16 8.36 -7.89
N CYS A 59 27.78 8.85 -6.80
CA CYS A 59 27.99 10.27 -6.55
C CYS A 59 29.46 10.64 -6.26
N HIS A 60 30.37 9.67 -6.30
CA HIS A 60 31.81 9.85 -6.03
C HIS A 60 32.17 10.34 -4.63
N GLN A 61 31.23 10.29 -3.68
CA GLN A 61 31.52 10.50 -2.27
C GLN A 61 32.58 9.50 -1.78
N LYS A 62 33.57 9.97 -1.02
CA LYS A 62 34.69 9.15 -0.54
C LYS A 62 34.43 8.49 0.81
N GLU A 63 33.54 9.07 1.58
CA GLU A 63 33.15 8.54 2.88
C GLU A 63 32.10 7.44 2.70
N LYS A 64 32.40 6.24 3.23
CA LYS A 64 31.50 5.07 3.17
C LYS A 64 30.22 5.29 3.97
N THR A 65 30.28 6.08 5.04
CA THR A 65 29.18 6.41 5.96
C THR A 65 28.44 7.69 5.57
N ALA A 66 28.77 8.31 4.43
CA ALA A 66 28.09 9.50 3.96
C ALA A 66 26.59 9.26 3.74
N ALA A 67 25.80 10.32 3.89
CA ALA A 67 24.38 10.30 3.56
C ALA A 67 24.16 9.92 2.09
N GLY A 68 23.11 9.15 1.85
CA GLY A 68 22.75 8.67 0.52
C GLY A 68 22.47 9.81 -0.47
N CYS A 69 22.77 9.58 -1.74
CA CYS A 69 22.53 10.56 -2.81
C CYS A 69 21.14 10.43 -3.45
N ASP A 70 20.36 9.41 -3.09
CA ASP A 70 18.99 9.17 -3.56
C ASP A 70 18.06 8.90 -2.38
N LYS A 71 16.75 9.11 -2.56
CA LYS A 71 15.75 9.01 -1.49
C LYS A 71 15.24 7.58 -1.34
N THR A 72 15.14 7.10 -0.10
CA THR A 72 14.44 5.85 0.20
C THR A 72 12.94 6.05 0.00
N ARG A 73 12.36 5.32 -0.96
CA ARG A 73 10.90 5.28 -1.16
C ARG A 73 10.32 4.10 -0.37
N HIS A 74 9.30 4.36 0.42
CA HIS A 74 8.59 3.34 1.20
C HIS A 74 7.75 2.40 0.32
N GLY A 75 7.30 2.87 -0.85
CA GLY A 75 6.55 2.08 -1.83
C GLY A 75 7.44 1.34 -2.83
N VAL A 76 7.05 0.11 -3.20
CA VAL A 76 7.65 -0.66 -4.28
C VAL A 76 7.00 -0.29 -5.62
N THR A 77 7.27 0.91 -6.13
CA THR A 77 6.96 1.23 -7.53
C THR A 77 8.17 0.87 -8.40
N LEU A 78 8.41 -0.43 -8.54
CA LEU A 78 9.27 -0.91 -9.61
C LEU A 78 8.43 -0.83 -10.89
N GLN A 79 8.56 0.23 -11.69
CA GLN A 79 7.87 0.47 -12.97
C GLN A 79 6.68 -0.46 -13.33
N GLU A 80 6.92 -1.73 -13.71
CA GLU A 80 5.89 -2.71 -14.10
C GLU A 80 5.66 -3.88 -13.10
N TRP A 81 6.45 -3.96 -12.03
CA TRP A 81 6.34 -4.98 -10.99
C TRP A 81 5.59 -4.42 -9.78
N ASN A 82 4.32 -4.80 -9.66
CA ASN A 82 3.55 -4.61 -8.44
C ASN A 82 3.88 -5.76 -7.48
N ASP A 83 4.13 -5.44 -6.22
CA ASP A 83 4.29 -6.47 -5.20
C ASP A 83 2.97 -7.28 -5.12
N PRO A 84 2.98 -8.59 -5.43
CA PRO A 84 1.76 -9.40 -5.46
C PRO A 84 1.13 -9.61 -4.07
N LEU A 85 1.71 -9.01 -3.03
CA LEU A 85 1.32 -9.10 -1.63
C LEU A 85 1.36 -7.69 -0.99
N ASP A 86 1.08 -6.63 -1.76
CA ASP A 86 0.92 -5.26 -1.24
C ASP A 86 -0.47 -5.11 -0.60
N PRO A 87 -0.57 -4.99 0.74
CA PRO A 87 -1.86 -4.90 1.42
C PRO A 87 -2.67 -3.66 1.01
N ASP A 88 -2.01 -2.55 0.65
CA ASP A 88 -2.70 -1.32 0.27
C ASP A 88 -3.32 -1.49 -1.12
N LEU A 89 -2.58 -2.08 -2.06
CA LEU A 89 -3.10 -2.42 -3.38
C LEU A 89 -4.24 -3.45 -3.29
N GLU A 90 -4.08 -4.52 -2.51
CA GLU A 90 -5.14 -5.49 -2.28
C GLU A 90 -6.40 -4.83 -1.69
N SER A 91 -6.23 -3.95 -0.71
CA SER A 91 -7.34 -3.20 -0.11
C SER A 91 -8.06 -2.32 -1.14
N GLN A 92 -7.31 -1.61 -2.01
CA GLN A 92 -7.89 -0.83 -3.09
C GLN A 92 -8.62 -1.69 -4.13
N LEU A 93 -8.07 -2.87 -4.46
CA LEU A 93 -8.71 -3.81 -5.39
C LEU A 93 -10.02 -4.36 -4.82
N ILE A 94 -10.04 -4.73 -3.53
CA ILE A 94 -11.23 -5.19 -2.82
C ILE A 94 -12.26 -4.07 -2.78
N PHE A 95 -11.88 -2.85 -2.40
CA PHE A 95 -12.77 -1.69 -2.38
C PHE A 95 -13.40 -1.45 -3.75
N ARG A 96 -12.59 -1.39 -4.82
CA ARG A 96 -13.08 -1.21 -6.19
C ARG A 96 -14.03 -2.32 -6.62
N HIS A 97 -13.74 -3.57 -6.26
CA HIS A 97 -14.61 -4.69 -6.56
C HIS A 97 -15.95 -4.56 -5.82
N LEU A 98 -15.93 -4.29 -4.51
CA LEU A 98 -17.11 -4.09 -3.68
C LEU A 98 -17.98 -2.93 -4.19
N LEU A 99 -17.36 -1.83 -4.61
CA LEU A 99 -18.06 -0.69 -5.19
C LEU A 99 -18.75 -1.08 -6.51
N GLY A 100 -18.06 -1.83 -7.37
CA GLY A 100 -18.61 -2.29 -8.65
C GLY A 100 -19.78 -3.27 -8.51
N VAL A 101 -19.82 -4.07 -7.45
CA VAL A 101 -20.93 -5.01 -7.18
C VAL A 101 -22.01 -4.45 -6.25
N ARG A 102 -21.84 -3.22 -5.74
CA ARG A 102 -22.72 -2.62 -4.72
C ARG A 102 -24.20 -2.64 -5.09
N GLU A 103 -24.55 -2.17 -6.30
CA GLU A 103 -25.95 -2.11 -6.72
C GLU A 103 -26.55 -3.52 -6.89
N ALA A 104 -25.81 -4.45 -7.49
CA ALA A 104 -26.25 -5.84 -7.61
C ALA A 104 -26.44 -6.51 -6.25
N MET A 105 -25.61 -6.17 -5.25
CA MET A 105 -25.75 -6.64 -3.88
C MET A 105 -26.98 -6.05 -3.19
N ARG A 106 -27.26 -4.76 -3.42
CA ARG A 106 -28.46 -4.06 -2.90
C ARG A 106 -29.74 -4.65 -3.48
N ASP A 107 -29.79 -4.91 -4.78
CA ASP A 107 -30.96 -5.50 -5.44
C ASP A 107 -31.27 -6.89 -4.87
N LYS A 108 -30.25 -7.76 -4.78
CA LYS A 108 -30.41 -9.09 -4.19
C LYS A 108 -30.84 -9.05 -2.73
N TYR A 109 -30.31 -8.10 -1.94
CA TYR A 109 -30.73 -7.92 -0.56
C TYR A 109 -32.22 -7.54 -0.48
N LEU A 110 -32.69 -6.62 -1.33
CA LEU A 110 -34.10 -6.25 -1.38
C LEU A 110 -35.00 -7.43 -1.81
N GLU A 111 -34.52 -8.29 -2.71
CA GLU A 111 -35.24 -9.52 -3.09
C GLU A 111 -35.37 -10.50 -1.92
N VAL A 112 -34.30 -10.74 -1.17
CA VAL A 112 -34.31 -11.60 0.03
C VAL A 112 -35.28 -11.06 1.07
N VAL A 113 -35.22 -9.76 1.37
CA VAL A 113 -36.12 -9.11 2.33
C VAL A 113 -37.60 -9.18 1.88
N LYS A 114 -37.88 -9.10 0.56
CA LYS A 114 -39.24 -9.28 0.03
C LYS A 114 -39.73 -10.71 0.19
N LEU A 115 -38.90 -11.70 -0.16
CA LEU A 115 -39.24 -13.11 -0.06
C LEU A 115 -39.46 -13.58 1.39
N GLU A 116 -38.83 -12.92 2.36
CA GLU A 116 -39.04 -13.17 3.79
C GLU A 116 -40.37 -12.60 4.29
N LYS A 117 -40.75 -11.40 3.85
CA LYS A 117 -42.06 -10.80 4.18
C LYS A 117 -43.24 -11.66 3.70
N ASP A 118 -43.06 -12.38 2.59
CA ASP A 118 -44.08 -13.28 2.04
C ASP A 118 -44.16 -14.63 2.78
N LYS A 119 -43.17 -14.98 3.61
CA LYS A 119 -43.05 -16.28 4.32
C LYS A 119 -43.35 -16.23 5.81
N ASP A 120 -43.72 -15.07 6.35
CA ASP A 120 -43.77 -14.83 7.80
C ASP A 120 -45.01 -15.46 8.47
N SER A 121 -44.99 -16.80 8.58
CA SER A 121 -45.86 -17.55 9.50
C SER A 121 -45.10 -18.47 10.45
N PHE A 122 -43.79 -18.72 10.33
CA PHE A 122 -43.06 -19.53 11.33
C PHE A 122 -41.54 -19.25 11.39
N GLN A 123 -41.13 -18.53 12.45
CA GLN A 123 -39.82 -18.52 13.15
C GLN A 123 -38.51 -18.23 12.38
N SER A 124 -37.90 -17.06 12.63
CA SER A 124 -36.45 -16.84 12.96
C SER A 124 -36.11 -15.33 13.05
N HIS A 125 -36.57 -14.63 14.10
CA HIS A 125 -36.44 -13.15 14.20
C HIS A 125 -35.04 -12.61 14.54
N GLU A 126 -34.14 -13.39 15.14
CA GLU A 126 -32.85 -12.86 15.64
C GLU A 126 -31.76 -12.80 14.54
N GLN A 127 -31.55 -13.88 13.78
CA GLN A 127 -30.55 -13.92 12.70
C GLN A 127 -30.88 -12.97 11.53
N ASP A 128 -32.16 -12.74 11.29
CA ASP A 128 -32.65 -11.83 10.25
C ASP A 128 -32.36 -10.36 10.60
N SER A 129 -32.55 -9.97 11.86
CA SER A 129 -32.21 -8.63 12.32
C SER A 129 -30.71 -8.35 12.23
N GLU A 130 -29.87 -9.34 12.53
CA GLU A 130 -28.40 -9.22 12.44
C GLU A 130 -27.91 -9.09 10.99
N LEU A 131 -28.49 -9.85 10.05
CA LEU A 131 -28.16 -9.77 8.63
C LEU A 131 -28.53 -8.39 8.04
N LYS A 132 -29.69 -7.86 8.42
CA LYS A 132 -30.16 -6.53 8.00
C LYS A 132 -29.24 -5.43 8.53
N ASP A 133 -28.87 -5.51 9.81
CA ASP A 133 -27.93 -4.58 10.43
C ASP A 133 -26.53 -4.65 9.80
N ALA A 134 -26.02 -5.85 9.52
CA ALA A 134 -24.74 -6.06 8.85
C ALA A 134 -24.72 -5.51 7.41
N ALA A 135 -25.79 -5.74 6.64
CA ALA A 135 -25.91 -5.21 5.29
C ALA A 135 -25.97 -3.68 5.26
N SER A 136 -26.76 -3.07 6.15
CA SER A 136 -26.82 -1.62 6.30
C SER A 136 -25.46 -1.02 6.67
N LYS A 137 -24.74 -1.64 7.62
CA LYS A 137 -23.37 -1.23 7.98
C LYS A 137 -22.41 -1.33 6.81
N LEU A 138 -22.46 -2.40 6.03
CA LEU A 138 -21.61 -2.58 4.85
C LEU A 138 -21.85 -1.48 3.80
N PHE A 139 -23.11 -1.19 3.47
CA PHE A 139 -23.44 -0.15 2.50
C PHE A 139 -23.05 1.24 2.99
N GLN A 140 -23.20 1.51 4.28
CA GLN A 140 -22.75 2.77 4.88
C GLN A 140 -21.23 2.91 4.79
N LEU A 141 -20.49 1.88 5.18
CA LEU A 141 -19.03 1.88 5.12
C LEU A 141 -18.52 2.09 3.69
N LEU A 142 -19.14 1.44 2.70
CA LEU A 142 -18.78 1.64 1.29
C LEU A 142 -19.06 3.06 0.80
N GLN A 143 -20.13 3.69 1.27
CA GLN A 143 -20.43 5.08 0.96
C GLN A 143 -19.42 6.03 1.60
N ASP A 144 -19.13 5.85 2.89
CA ASP A 144 -18.17 6.67 3.62
C ASP A 144 -16.76 6.59 2.98
N LEU A 145 -16.34 5.38 2.59
CA LEU A 145 -15.07 5.19 1.87
C LEU A 145 -15.06 5.88 0.50
N GLN A 146 -16.17 5.84 -0.24
CA GLN A 146 -16.28 6.53 -1.51
C GLN A 146 -16.17 8.05 -1.33
N ASP A 147 -16.89 8.61 -0.37
CA ASP A 147 -16.90 10.06 -0.09
C ASP A 147 -15.49 10.54 0.30
N ILE A 148 -14.78 9.77 1.13
CA ILE A 148 -13.38 10.06 1.51
C ILE A 148 -12.45 9.99 0.29
N HIS A 149 -12.65 9.01 -0.61
CA HIS A 149 -11.80 8.85 -1.79
C HIS A 149 -11.98 10.02 -2.77
N GLU A 150 -13.22 10.41 -3.04
CA GLU A 150 -13.54 11.56 -3.90
C GLU A 150 -12.95 12.86 -3.32
N ASP A 151 -13.05 13.07 -2.01
CA ASP A 151 -12.44 14.21 -1.32
C ASP A 151 -10.90 14.22 -1.39
N LEU A 152 -10.26 13.05 -1.33
CA LEU A 152 -8.81 12.93 -1.51
C LEU A 152 -8.37 13.21 -2.95
N GLU A 153 -9.07 12.68 -3.96
CA GLU A 153 -8.78 12.95 -5.37
C GLU A 153 -8.91 14.45 -5.70
N LEU A 154 -9.94 15.12 -5.15
CA LEU A 154 -10.09 16.57 -5.27
C LEU A 154 -8.91 17.31 -4.64
N ARG A 155 -8.48 16.92 -3.44
CA ARG A 155 -7.32 17.55 -2.77
C ARG A 155 -6.01 17.30 -3.52
N GLU A 156 -5.80 16.13 -4.10
CA GLU A 156 -4.60 15.84 -4.89
C GLU A 156 -4.56 16.64 -6.20
N THR A 157 -5.70 16.76 -6.89
CA THR A 157 -5.81 17.59 -8.10
C THR A 157 -5.61 19.08 -7.80
N GLU A 158 -6.13 19.59 -6.68
CA GLU A 158 -5.86 20.96 -6.22
C GLU A 158 -4.38 21.19 -5.86
N ASN A 159 -3.75 20.25 -5.16
CA ASN A 159 -2.33 20.34 -4.78
C ASN A 159 -1.39 20.25 -5.99
N THR A 160 -1.72 19.42 -6.99
CA THR A 160 -0.97 19.35 -8.25
C THR A 160 -1.12 20.62 -9.07
N ASN A 161 -2.32 21.21 -9.11
CA ASN A 161 -2.53 22.51 -9.74
C ASN A 161 -1.73 23.63 -9.03
N CYS A 162 -1.70 23.65 -7.69
CA CYS A 162 -0.87 24.59 -6.92
C CYS A 162 0.63 24.42 -7.17
N LEU A 163 1.13 23.19 -7.29
CA LEU A 163 2.53 22.91 -7.61
C LEU A 163 2.92 23.34 -9.04
N LEU A 164 1.98 23.30 -9.98
CA LEU A 164 2.18 23.78 -11.35
C LEU A 164 2.15 25.31 -11.43
N GLU A 165 1.34 25.99 -10.63
CA GLU A 165 1.28 27.46 -10.57
C GLU A 165 2.53 28.10 -9.92
N LEU A 166 3.23 27.37 -9.05
CA LEU A 166 4.49 27.83 -8.43
C LEU A 166 5.72 27.67 -9.34
N GLN A 167 5.55 27.13 -10.55
CA GLN A 167 6.61 26.96 -11.55
C GLN A 167 6.61 28.03 -12.67
N THR A 168 5.74 29.04 -12.60
CA THR A 168 5.75 30.23 -13.48
C THR A 168 6.27 31.46 -12.78
#